data_AF-A0A1G6JNS1-F1
#
_entry.id   AF-A0A1G6JNS1-F1
#
_cell.length_a   1.000
_cell.length_b   1.000
_cell.length_c   1.000
_cell.angle_alpha   90.00
_cell.angle_beta   90.00
_cell.angle_gamma   90.00
#
_symmetry.space_group_name_H-M   'P 1'
#
loop_
_entity.id
_entity.type
_entity.pdbx_description
1 polymer ?
#
loop_
_entity_poly.entity_id
_entity_poly.type
_entity_poly.pdbx_seq_one_letter_code
_entity_poly.pdbx_strand_id
1 'polypeptide(L)'
;MSGFRYGMIATVLLFSACFLLGCTGGSSLSDLLPGNGPKTVGTDVKMPDITEFYFTYSSSTYPPEFQRYRFLEKNGAHLFHHEKREGNHWPLTEKDITVTGTKELSQAEWQQFFNYLKKGKVEKRKEHLEDGGRGPWMFLYWKGDKGKIQEYSFPSWDAQKSFEEFCIMLKNEQLKQQ
;
A
#
# COMPACT_ATOMS: atom_id res chain seq x y z
N MET A 1 37.56 31.14 -63.81
CA MET A 1 36.27 30.83 -64.47
C MET A 1 35.79 29.48 -63.95
N SER A 2 34.55 29.44 -63.45
CA SER A 2 33.64 28.27 -63.30
C SER A 2 34.19 26.95 -62.72
N GLY A 3 33.66 26.33 -61.67
CA GLY A 3 32.43 26.59 -60.92
C GLY A 3 32.23 25.54 -59.81
N PHE A 4 31.45 25.94 -58.81
CA PHE A 4 30.95 25.12 -57.71
C PHE A 4 29.99 24.02 -58.20
N ARG A 5 30.06 22.81 -57.61
CA ARG A 5 28.87 22.00 -57.30
C ARG A 5 29.05 21.21 -55.99
N TYR A 6 28.11 21.45 -55.08
CA TYR A 6 27.83 20.70 -53.84
C TYR A 6 27.33 19.28 -54.16
N GLY A 7 27.55 18.33 -53.24
CA GLY A 7 26.85 17.04 -53.30
C GLY A 7 27.18 16.04 -52.20
N MET A 8 26.34 16.04 -51.15
CA MET A 8 25.92 14.91 -50.31
C MET A 8 26.86 14.29 -49.25
N ILE A 9 26.43 14.60 -48.02
CA ILE A 9 26.51 13.89 -46.74
C ILE A 9 26.10 12.40 -46.89
N ALA A 10 26.84 11.48 -46.27
CA ALA A 10 26.30 10.26 -45.67
C ALA A 10 27.26 9.68 -44.61
N THR A 11 27.04 10.09 -43.37
CA THR A 11 27.63 9.51 -42.16
C THR A 11 27.09 8.09 -41.96
N VAL A 12 27.94 7.07 -42.08
CA VAL A 12 27.60 5.70 -41.66
C VAL A 12 28.19 5.47 -40.27
N LEU A 13 27.41 5.81 -39.23
CA LEU A 13 27.66 5.36 -37.86
C LEU A 13 27.16 3.91 -37.77
N LEU A 14 28.08 2.95 -37.84
CA LEU A 14 27.80 1.55 -37.51
C LEU A 14 27.72 1.43 -35.98
N PHE A 15 26.51 1.37 -35.43
CA PHE A 15 26.30 0.93 -34.05
C PHE A 15 26.44 -0.60 -34.00
N SER A 16 27.57 -1.07 -33.47
CA SER A 16 27.72 -2.46 -33.03
C SER A 16 26.79 -2.74 -31.85
N ALA A 17 25.65 -3.37 -32.14
CA ALA A 17 24.84 -4.04 -31.13
C ALA A 17 25.50 -5.38 -30.75
N CYS A 18 26.43 -5.34 -29.80
CA CYS A 18 26.86 -6.57 -29.13
C CYS A 18 25.77 -7.03 -28.17
N PHE A 19 25.08 -8.07 -28.62
CA PHE A 19 24.36 -9.05 -27.83
C PHE A 19 25.15 -9.39 -26.55
N LEU A 20 24.62 -8.98 -25.40
CA LEU A 20 24.89 -9.63 -24.12
C LEU A 20 23.56 -10.08 -23.56
N LEU A 21 23.20 -11.31 -23.92
CA LEU A 21 22.28 -12.17 -23.18
C LEU A 21 22.89 -12.41 -21.80
N GLY A 22 22.47 -11.61 -20.83
CA GLY A 22 22.71 -11.84 -19.41
C GLY A 22 21.38 -11.71 -18.69
N CYS A 23 20.91 -12.83 -18.14
CA CYS A 23 19.71 -13.03 -17.33
C CYS A 23 19.13 -11.75 -16.70
N THR A 24 18.04 -11.23 -17.24
CA THR A 24 17.23 -10.21 -16.56
C THR A 24 15.80 -10.72 -16.43
N GLY A 25 15.39 -10.96 -15.18
CA GLY A 25 13.97 -11.02 -14.84
C GLY A 25 13.31 -9.76 -15.37
N GLY A 26 12.19 -9.93 -16.07
CA GLY A 26 11.53 -8.87 -16.83
C GLY A 26 11.19 -7.67 -15.97
N SER A 27 12.05 -6.66 -15.96
CA SER A 27 11.68 -5.29 -15.63
C SER A 27 10.98 -4.73 -16.85
N SER A 28 9.70 -4.42 -16.70
CA SER A 28 8.92 -3.81 -17.77
C SER A 28 9.53 -2.46 -18.14
N LEU A 29 9.52 -2.11 -19.43
CA LEU A 29 9.90 -0.77 -19.91
C LEU A 29 9.15 0.37 -19.18
N SER A 30 8.01 0.08 -18.54
CA SER A 30 7.28 1.01 -17.67
C SER A 30 8.00 1.40 -16.38
N ASP A 31 8.95 0.58 -15.91
CA ASP A 31 9.71 0.78 -14.67
C ASP A 31 10.90 1.73 -14.87
N LEU A 32 11.28 1.98 -16.13
CA LEU A 32 12.34 2.91 -16.53
C LEU A 32 11.83 4.36 -16.70
N LEU A 33 10.52 4.59 -16.58
CA LEU A 33 9.95 5.95 -16.60
C LEU A 33 10.05 6.59 -15.21
N PRO A 34 10.58 7.82 -15.11
CA PRO A 34 10.66 8.53 -13.83
C PRO A 34 9.25 8.76 -13.27
N GLY A 35 8.92 8.08 -12.16
CA GLY A 35 7.67 8.27 -11.43
C GLY A 35 6.93 7.01 -10.96
N ASN A 36 7.29 5.81 -11.46
CA ASN A 36 6.56 4.57 -11.19
C ASN A 36 7.24 3.59 -10.21
N GLY A 37 8.41 3.94 -9.66
CA GLY A 37 9.14 3.08 -8.72
C GLY A 37 8.54 3.06 -7.29
N PRO A 38 9.03 2.15 -6.42
CA PRO A 38 8.65 2.08 -5.01
C PRO A 38 8.82 3.43 -4.33
N LYS A 39 7.90 3.79 -3.44
CA LYS A 39 7.96 5.02 -2.64
C LYS A 39 8.17 4.68 -1.17
N THR A 40 9.01 5.44 -0.48
CA THR A 40 9.27 5.27 0.95
C THR A 40 8.46 6.27 1.76
N VAL A 41 7.72 5.78 2.75
CA VAL A 41 6.96 6.63 3.68
C VAL A 41 7.89 7.41 4.59
N GLY A 42 7.65 8.72 4.70
CA GLY A 42 8.50 9.67 5.42
C GLY A 42 9.64 10.25 4.59
N THR A 43 9.82 9.80 3.34
CA THR A 43 10.79 10.35 2.40
C THR A 43 10.08 10.80 1.12
N ASP A 44 9.49 9.86 0.39
CA ASP A 44 8.78 10.11 -0.87
C ASP A 44 7.29 10.40 -0.65
N VAL A 45 6.68 9.76 0.36
CA VAL A 45 5.30 10.03 0.81
C VAL A 45 5.37 10.77 2.13
N LYS A 46 4.87 12.00 2.17
CA LYS A 46 4.85 12.81 3.40
C LYS A 46 3.72 12.35 4.30
N MET A 47 3.98 12.23 5.60
CA MET A 47 2.98 11.79 6.58
C MET A 47 1.69 12.64 6.57
N PRO A 48 1.75 13.99 6.51
CA PRO A 48 0.54 14.82 6.46
C PRO A 48 -0.31 14.65 5.19
N ASP A 49 0.25 14.01 4.15
CA ASP A 49 -0.48 13.73 2.92
C ASP A 49 -1.22 12.41 2.99
N ILE A 50 -0.90 11.52 3.95
CA ILE A 50 -1.59 10.24 4.13
C ILE A 50 -3.03 10.50 4.57
N THR A 51 -3.98 10.04 3.76
CA THR A 51 -5.41 10.23 4.01
C THR A 51 -6.06 8.97 4.57
N GLU A 52 -5.51 7.81 4.23
CA GLU A 52 -6.16 6.54 4.55
C GLU A 52 -5.17 5.36 4.52
N PHE A 53 -5.34 4.43 5.46
CA PHE A 53 -4.61 3.18 5.52
C PHE A 53 -5.55 2.03 5.85
N TYR A 54 -5.53 0.99 5.02
CA TYR A 54 -6.24 -0.26 5.25
C TYR A 54 -5.26 -1.35 5.63
N PHE A 55 -5.57 -2.08 6.68
CA PHE A 55 -4.84 -3.26 7.11
C PHE A 55 -5.83 -4.40 7.34
N THR A 56 -5.77 -5.42 6.51
CA THR A 56 -6.49 -6.68 6.71
C THR A 56 -5.50 -7.69 7.23
N TYR A 57 -5.64 -8.07 8.50
CA TYR A 57 -4.75 -9.02 9.17
C TYR A 57 -4.92 -10.44 8.62
N SER A 58 -6.17 -10.89 8.56
CA SER A 58 -6.54 -12.22 8.10
C SER A 58 -7.83 -12.12 7.29
N SER A 59 -7.96 -12.98 6.29
CA SER A 59 -9.26 -13.38 5.79
C SER A 59 -9.32 -14.86 5.43
N SER A 60 -10.40 -15.49 5.83
CA SER A 60 -10.84 -16.81 5.39
C SER A 60 -12.20 -16.63 4.72
N THR A 61 -12.48 -17.42 3.68
CA THR A 61 -13.77 -17.39 2.96
C THR A 61 -14.73 -18.47 3.46
N TYR A 62 -14.28 -19.47 4.23
CA TYR A 62 -15.11 -20.60 4.65
C TYR A 62 -14.65 -21.24 5.97
N PRO A 63 -15.22 -20.87 7.15
CA PRO A 63 -16.18 -19.80 7.36
C PRO A 63 -15.55 -18.41 7.12
N PRO A 64 -16.37 -17.38 6.82
CA PRO A 64 -15.87 -16.03 6.60
C PRO A 64 -15.34 -15.44 7.91
N GLU A 65 -14.04 -15.54 8.13
CA GLU A 65 -13.33 -14.90 9.24
C GLU A 65 -12.48 -13.78 8.67
N PHE A 66 -12.55 -12.57 9.23
CA PHE A 66 -11.55 -11.55 8.90
C PHE A 66 -11.37 -10.57 10.04
N GLN A 67 -10.18 -9.97 10.10
CA GLN A 67 -9.88 -8.84 10.97
C GLN A 67 -9.32 -7.70 10.13
N ARG A 68 -10.00 -6.55 10.16
CA ARG A 68 -9.65 -5.34 9.42
C ARG A 68 -9.50 -4.15 10.35
N TYR A 69 -8.54 -3.31 10.03
CA TYR A 69 -8.32 -2.00 10.62
C TYR A 69 -8.24 -0.96 9.50
N ARG A 70 -8.83 0.20 9.73
CA ARG A 70 -8.83 1.33 8.81
C ARG A 70 -8.54 2.61 9.57
N PHE A 71 -7.52 3.31 9.15
CA PHE A 71 -7.19 4.66 9.60
C PHE A 71 -7.60 5.62 8.48
N LEU A 72 -8.37 6.67 8.79
CA LEU A 72 -8.78 7.64 7.77
C LEU A 72 -8.94 9.05 8.34
N GLU A 73 -8.60 10.05 7.52
CA GLU A 73 -8.94 11.44 7.73
C GLU A 73 -10.28 11.76 7.05
N LYS A 74 -11.29 12.21 7.81
CA LYS A 74 -12.59 12.60 7.27
C LYS A 74 -13.09 13.86 7.96
N ASN A 75 -13.35 14.91 7.18
CA ASN A 75 -13.85 16.20 7.67
C ASN A 75 -12.98 16.81 8.80
N GLY A 76 -11.66 16.63 8.72
CA GLY A 76 -10.71 17.11 9.74
C GLY A 76 -10.61 16.23 11.00
N ALA A 77 -11.41 15.17 11.12
CA ALA A 77 -11.28 14.18 12.18
C ALA A 77 -10.41 13.00 11.73
N HIS A 78 -9.60 12.48 12.64
CA HIS A 78 -8.82 11.26 12.44
C HIS A 78 -9.57 10.09 13.05
N LEU A 79 -9.89 9.08 12.25
CA LEU A 79 -10.73 7.97 12.66
C LEU A 79 -9.94 6.67 12.57
N PHE A 80 -10.09 5.85 13.60
CA PHE A 80 -9.76 4.44 13.59
C PHE A 80 -11.05 3.63 13.53
N HIS A 81 -11.15 2.74 12.57
CA HIS A 81 -12.25 1.82 12.42
C HIS A 81 -11.73 0.38 12.44
N HIS A 82 -12.41 -0.49 13.17
CA HIS A 82 -12.12 -1.91 13.21
C HIS A 82 -13.36 -2.73 12.87
N GLU A 83 -13.12 -3.84 12.19
CA GLU A 83 -14.15 -4.81 11.83
C GLU A 83 -13.56 -6.21 12.05
N LYS A 84 -14.21 -7.01 12.88
CA LYS A 84 -13.89 -8.42 13.09
C LYS A 84 -15.10 -9.24 12.70
N ARG A 85 -14.91 -10.22 11.85
CA ARG A 85 -15.92 -11.23 11.54
C ARG A 85 -15.46 -12.58 12.07
N GLU A 86 -16.25 -13.20 12.92
CA GLU A 86 -15.96 -14.53 13.49
C GLU A 86 -17.30 -15.27 13.74
N GLY A 87 -17.41 -16.52 13.31
CA GLY A 87 -18.60 -17.34 13.52
C GLY A 87 -18.24 -18.70 14.13
N ASN A 88 -19.02 -19.14 15.12
CA ASN A 88 -18.75 -20.36 15.90
C ASN A 88 -19.92 -21.39 15.89
N HIS A 89 -20.98 -21.16 15.12
CA HIS A 89 -22.13 -22.07 14.95
C HIS A 89 -22.81 -21.88 13.58
N TRP A 90 -23.87 -22.63 13.27
CA TRP A 90 -24.71 -22.42 12.07
C TRP A 90 -26.19 -22.61 12.40
N PRO A 91 -27.11 -21.84 11.77
CA PRO A 91 -26.89 -20.75 10.81
C PRO A 91 -26.35 -19.47 11.47
N LEU A 92 -25.70 -18.59 10.69
CA LEU A 92 -25.15 -17.30 11.14
C LEU A 92 -25.79 -16.16 10.35
N THR A 93 -26.19 -15.08 11.01
CA THR A 93 -26.48 -13.80 10.35
C THR A 93 -25.27 -12.87 10.42
N GLU A 94 -25.23 -11.83 9.60
CA GLU A 94 -24.14 -10.84 9.61
C GLU A 94 -24.01 -10.11 10.96
N LYS A 95 -25.14 -9.88 11.65
CA LYS A 95 -25.14 -9.30 12.99
C LYS A 95 -24.56 -10.24 14.05
N ASP A 96 -24.67 -11.54 13.86
CA ASP A 96 -24.21 -12.53 14.84
C ASP A 96 -22.69 -12.70 14.84
N ILE A 97 -22.04 -12.30 13.74
CA ILE A 97 -20.62 -12.62 13.48
C ILE A 97 -19.74 -11.39 13.31
N THR A 98 -20.31 -10.22 13.07
CA THR A 98 -19.53 -9.01 12.79
C THR A 98 -19.53 -8.08 13.99
N VAL A 99 -18.34 -7.89 14.58
CA VAL A 99 -18.08 -6.86 15.59
C VAL A 99 -17.37 -5.70 14.91
N THR A 100 -17.97 -4.51 14.97
CA THR A 100 -17.43 -3.30 14.37
C THR A 100 -17.35 -2.17 15.39
N GLY A 101 -16.40 -1.26 15.21
CA GLY A 101 -16.29 -0.07 16.02
C GLY A 101 -15.49 1.02 15.31
N THR A 102 -15.89 2.27 15.56
CA THR A 102 -15.12 3.46 15.17
C THR A 102 -14.76 4.28 16.40
N LYS A 103 -13.51 4.74 16.48
CA LYS A 103 -12.97 5.63 17.50
C LYS A 103 -12.35 6.85 16.81
N GLU A 104 -12.64 8.04 17.33
CA GLU A 104 -11.89 9.24 16.97
C GLU A 104 -10.54 9.24 17.70
N LEU A 105 -9.46 9.44 16.94
CA LEU A 105 -8.10 9.43 17.45
C LEU A 105 -7.70 10.82 17.92
N SER A 106 -7.05 10.85 19.08
CA SER A 106 -6.30 12.02 19.51
C SER A 106 -5.14 12.30 18.55
N GLN A 107 -4.65 13.54 18.58
CA GLN A 107 -3.47 13.94 17.79
C GLN A 107 -2.24 13.06 18.09
N ALA A 108 -2.08 12.63 19.35
CA ALA A 108 -0.96 11.77 19.75
C ALA A 108 -1.08 10.36 19.14
N GLU A 109 -2.28 9.77 19.14
CA GLU A 109 -2.52 8.45 18.53
C GLU A 109 -2.37 8.50 17.01
N TRP A 110 -2.82 9.59 16.37
CA TRP A 110 -2.62 9.80 14.95
C TRP A 110 -1.14 9.94 14.59
N GLN A 111 -0.37 10.66 15.40
CA GLN A 111 1.08 10.76 15.21
C GLN A 111 1.77 9.41 15.44
N GLN A 112 1.32 8.64 16.42
CA GLN A 112 1.86 7.30 16.68
C GLN A 112 1.58 6.34 15.52
N PHE A 113 0.39 6.41 14.93
CA PHE A 113 0.06 5.71 13.69
C PHE A 113 1.10 6.01 12.58
N PHE A 114 1.41 7.28 12.32
CA PHE A 114 2.43 7.63 11.32
C PHE A 114 3.83 7.11 11.64
N ASN A 115 4.19 7.07 12.93
CA ASN A 115 5.48 6.53 13.35
C ASN A 115 5.63 5.05 12.95
N TYR A 116 4.55 4.27 13.06
CA TYR A 116 4.56 2.86 12.61
C TYR A 116 4.72 2.72 11.09
N LEU A 117 4.19 3.66 10.31
CA LEU A 117 4.27 3.58 8.85
C LEU A 117 5.65 3.99 8.29
N LYS A 118 6.43 4.74 9.07
CA LYS A 118 7.70 5.35 8.65
C LYS A 118 8.67 4.31 8.10
N LYS A 119 9.38 4.65 7.01
CA LYS A 119 10.32 3.78 6.28
C LYS A 119 9.68 2.57 5.59
N GLY A 120 8.37 2.36 5.72
CA GLY A 120 7.67 1.38 4.91
C GLY A 120 7.66 1.77 3.45
N LYS A 121 7.43 0.78 2.59
CA LYS A 121 7.43 0.94 1.14
C LYS A 121 6.01 0.88 0.61
N VAL A 122 5.75 1.67 -0.42
CA VAL A 122 4.53 1.60 -1.22
C VAL A 122 4.91 1.24 -2.65
N GLU A 123 4.28 0.18 -3.16
CA GLU A 123 4.55 -0.37 -4.49
C GLU A 123 3.26 -0.61 -5.26
N LYS A 124 3.42 -0.73 -6.59
CA LYS A 124 2.28 -0.95 -7.47
C LYS A 124 1.65 -2.26 -7.09
N ARG A 125 0.35 -2.22 -6.81
CA ARG A 125 -0.43 -3.45 -6.58
C ARG A 125 -0.17 -4.37 -7.76
N LYS A 126 0.43 -5.53 -7.48
CA LYS A 126 0.57 -6.57 -8.50
C LYS A 126 -0.85 -7.10 -8.74
N GLU A 127 -1.27 -7.18 -10.00
CA GLU A 127 -2.59 -7.68 -10.37
C GLU A 127 -2.66 -9.18 -10.10
N HIS A 128 -2.85 -9.56 -8.83
CA HIS A 128 -3.11 -10.92 -8.39
C HIS A 128 -4.32 -10.90 -7.44
N LEU A 129 -5.45 -10.40 -7.94
CA LEU A 129 -6.73 -10.49 -7.22
C LEU A 129 -7.26 -11.94 -7.16
N GLU A 130 -6.67 -12.85 -7.95
CA GLU A 130 -7.11 -14.24 -8.08
C GLU A 130 -6.36 -15.23 -7.17
N ASP A 131 -5.28 -14.82 -6.49
CA ASP A 131 -4.40 -15.77 -5.79
C ASP A 131 -4.97 -16.32 -4.47
N GLY A 132 -6.20 -15.95 -4.08
CA GLY A 132 -6.88 -16.53 -2.91
C GLY A 132 -6.08 -16.41 -1.60
N GLY A 133 -5.10 -15.50 -1.54
CA GLY A 133 -4.25 -15.30 -0.38
C GLY A 133 -5.09 -14.97 0.85
N ARG A 134 -4.61 -15.33 2.04
CA ARG A 134 -5.34 -15.07 3.30
C ARG A 134 -5.00 -13.72 3.93
N GLY A 135 -4.29 -12.86 3.20
CA GLY A 135 -3.64 -11.67 3.73
C GLY A 135 -2.29 -11.98 4.40
N PRO A 136 -1.70 -11.01 5.12
CA PRO A 136 -2.25 -9.68 5.37
C PRO A 136 -2.24 -8.81 4.11
N TRP A 137 -3.26 -7.96 3.94
CA TRP A 137 -3.32 -6.98 2.86
C TRP A 137 -3.28 -5.58 3.41
N MET A 138 -2.41 -4.75 2.82
CA MET A 138 -2.10 -3.44 3.35
C MET A 138 -2.12 -2.43 2.23
N PHE A 139 -2.94 -1.39 2.38
CA PHE A 139 -3.08 -0.36 1.37
C PHE A 139 -2.97 1.03 1.98
N LEU A 140 -2.07 1.87 1.45
CA LEU A 140 -1.84 3.23 1.91
C LEU A 140 -2.20 4.23 0.83
N TYR A 141 -3.03 5.21 1.17
CA TYR A 141 -3.55 6.24 0.28
C TYR A 141 -3.09 7.63 0.76
N TRP A 142 -2.75 8.51 -0.18
CA TRP A 142 -2.30 9.86 0.15
C TRP A 142 -2.69 10.88 -0.93
N LYS A 143 -2.67 12.16 -0.57
CA LYS A 143 -2.94 13.29 -1.46
C LYS A 143 -1.97 13.26 -2.64
N GLY A 144 -2.51 13.11 -3.85
CA GLY A 144 -1.71 13.11 -5.09
C GLY A 144 -1.21 11.73 -5.55
N ASP A 145 -1.66 10.64 -4.92
CA ASP A 145 -1.38 9.26 -5.37
C ASP A 145 -1.96 8.92 -6.75
N LYS A 146 -2.95 9.70 -7.23
CA LYS A 146 -3.67 9.51 -8.51
C LYS A 146 -4.37 8.15 -8.62
N GLY A 147 -4.68 7.50 -7.50
CA GLY A 147 -5.41 6.23 -7.44
C GLY A 147 -4.70 5.05 -8.13
N LYS A 148 -3.40 5.16 -8.40
CA LYS A 148 -2.57 4.09 -8.94
C LYS A 148 -1.54 3.79 -7.87
N ILE A 149 -1.42 2.52 -7.45
CA ILE A 149 -0.32 2.01 -6.59
C ILE A 149 -0.49 2.33 -5.09
N GLN A 150 -0.94 1.37 -4.26
CA GLN A 150 -1.11 1.58 -2.81
C GLN A 150 -0.66 0.40 -1.95
N GLU A 151 -0.10 -0.69 -2.50
CA GLU A 151 0.28 -1.83 -1.66
C GLU A 151 1.43 -1.45 -0.76
N TYR A 152 1.20 -1.53 0.54
CA TYR A 152 2.15 -1.11 1.56
C TYR A 152 2.83 -2.33 2.18
N SER A 153 4.12 -2.20 2.46
CA SER A 153 4.86 -3.17 3.27
C SER A 153 5.62 -2.46 4.38
N PHE A 154 5.51 -2.98 5.60
CA PHE A 154 6.32 -2.53 6.73
C PHE A 154 7.81 -2.76 6.47
N PRO A 155 8.69 -1.93 7.08
CA PRO A 155 10.15 -2.10 6.92
C PRO A 155 10.67 -3.39 7.55
N SER A 156 9.93 -4.01 8.47
CA SER A 156 10.24 -5.28 9.10
C SER A 156 8.99 -5.97 9.65
N TRP A 157 9.10 -7.26 9.95
CA TRP A 157 8.05 -8.03 10.63
C TRP A 157 7.76 -7.46 12.03
N ASP A 158 8.79 -7.07 12.79
CA ASP A 158 8.60 -6.46 14.11
C ASP A 158 7.80 -5.15 14.02
N ALA A 159 8.06 -4.32 13.02
CA ALA A 159 7.31 -3.08 12.81
C ALA A 159 5.83 -3.35 12.52
N GLN A 160 5.53 -4.37 11.71
CA GLN A 160 4.17 -4.81 11.47
C GLN A 160 3.49 -5.30 12.75
N LYS A 161 4.19 -6.12 13.55
CA LYS A 161 3.65 -6.66 14.79
C LYS A 161 3.34 -5.55 15.80
N SER A 162 4.25 -4.59 15.99
CA SER A 162 3.99 -3.45 16.88
C SER A 162 2.83 -2.58 16.41
N PHE A 163 2.64 -2.43 15.10
CA PHE A 163 1.47 -1.76 14.55
C PHE A 163 0.16 -2.53 14.83
N GLU A 164 0.19 -3.85 14.71
CA GLU A 164 -0.96 -4.70 15.02
C GLU A 164 -1.33 -4.61 16.51
N GLU A 165 -0.34 -4.66 17.41
CA GLU A 165 -0.54 -4.47 18.85
C GLU A 165 -1.18 -3.10 19.16
N PHE A 166 -0.75 -2.05 18.46
CA PHE A 166 -1.38 -0.73 18.56
C PHE A 166 -2.84 -0.73 18.11
N CYS A 167 -3.17 -1.41 17.00
CA CYS A 167 -4.56 -1.55 16.55
C CYS A 167 -5.43 -2.31 17.57
N ILE A 168 -4.89 -3.37 18.18
CA ILE A 168 -5.57 -4.14 19.22
C ILE A 168 -5.82 -3.27 20.46
N MET A 169 -4.84 -2.47 20.86
CA MET A 169 -4.97 -1.51 21.96
C MET A 169 -6.10 -0.51 21.68
N LEU A 170 -6.11 0.16 20.52
CA LEU A 170 -7.14 1.12 20.14
C LEU A 170 -8.55 0.50 20.16
N LYS A 171 -8.68 -0.71 19.59
CA LYS A 171 -9.93 -1.48 19.62
C LYS A 171 -10.39 -1.75 21.05
N ASN A 172 -9.50 -2.22 21.92
CA ASN A 172 -9.86 -2.59 23.29
C ASN A 172 -10.22 -1.37 24.14
N GLU A 173 -9.59 -0.22 23.92
CA GLU A 173 -9.97 1.03 24.58
C GLU A 173 -11.38 1.49 24.20
N GLN A 174 -11.73 1.38 22.91
CA GLN A 174 -13.08 1.66 22.45
C GLN A 174 -14.12 0.79 23.14
N LEU A 175 -13.86 -0.51 23.26
CA LEU A 175 -14.79 -1.45 23.91
C LEU A 175 -15.00 -1.16 25.41
N LYS A 176 -14.05 -0.49 26.08
CA LYS A 176 -14.19 -0.08 27.49
C LYS A 176 -15.04 1.17 27.68
N GLN A 177 -15.28 1.93 26.62
CA GLN A 177 -16.06 3.17 26.65
C GLN A 177 -17.54 2.94 26.32
N GLN A 178 -17.93 1.71 25.98
CA GLN A 178 -19.30 1.27 25.70
C GLN A 178 -19.89 0.56 26.91
#